data_AF-A0A4Y9SPM3-F1
#
_entry.id   AF-A0A4Y9SPM3-F1
#
_cell.length_a   1.000
_cell.length_b   1.000
_cell.length_c   1.000
_cell.angle_alpha   90.00
_cell.angle_beta   90.00
_cell.angle_gamma   90.00
#
_symmetry.space_group_name_H-M   'P 1'
#
loop_
_entity.id
_entity.type
_entity.pdbx_description
1 polymer ?
#
loop_
_entity_poly.entity_id
_entity_poly.type
_entity_poly.pdbx_seq_one_letter_code
_entity_poly.pdbx_strand_id
1 'polypeptide(L)'
;MSTEWAIEDDDKCPDPLRPRPTKDSRGFFMLPQAPMDSGYYVYGDLYKKPAKGAYQYAHPAMMTAIFRVALEWQARDNRRIGIGDISLPGGRETPDHDSHRSGLEVDVRPLRKDGLELPVFWWDAEYDKEGTEKLIELFRTFAPVVYILFNGPDIPFVRKAKKHDHHFHVKLRG
;
A
#
# COMPACT_ATOMS: atom_id res chain seq x y z
N MET A 1 -23.51 9.04 -14.53
CA MET A 1 -23.52 7.61 -14.15
C MET A 1 -22.11 7.10 -14.37
N SER A 2 -21.44 6.62 -13.32
CA SER A 2 -20.08 6.07 -13.49
C SER A 2 -20.22 4.66 -14.03
N THR A 3 -19.79 4.44 -15.27
CA THR A 3 -19.62 3.09 -15.81
C THR A 3 -18.61 2.33 -14.96
N GLU A 4 -18.89 1.05 -14.74
CA GLU A 4 -18.04 0.11 -14.01
C GLU A 4 -16.77 -0.15 -14.84
N TRP A 5 -15.57 0.07 -14.27
CA TRP A 5 -14.29 -0.10 -14.97
C TRP A 5 -13.89 -1.59 -14.97
N ALA A 6 -13.95 -2.24 -16.13
CA ALA A 6 -13.71 -3.67 -16.31
C ALA A 6 -12.26 -4.00 -16.72
N ILE A 7 -11.93 -5.29 -16.86
CA ILE A 7 -10.61 -5.72 -17.37
C ILE A 7 -10.49 -5.39 -18.86
N GLU A 8 -11.57 -5.54 -19.61
CA GLU A 8 -11.65 -5.19 -21.02
C GLU A 8 -11.45 -3.69 -21.26
N ASP A 9 -11.72 -2.86 -20.25
CA ASP A 9 -11.43 -1.42 -20.30
C ASP A 9 -9.94 -1.14 -20.16
N ASP A 10 -9.16 -1.98 -19.47
CA ASP A 10 -7.70 -1.87 -19.48
C ASP A 10 -7.15 -2.18 -20.88
N ASP A 11 -7.63 -3.25 -21.53
CA ASP A 11 -7.18 -3.64 -22.88
C ASP A 11 -7.57 -2.61 -23.96
N LYS A 12 -8.71 -1.93 -23.77
CA LYS A 12 -9.18 -0.84 -24.65
C LYS A 12 -8.55 0.50 -24.32
N CYS A 13 -8.00 0.67 -23.12
CA CYS A 13 -7.38 1.91 -22.71
C CYS A 13 -5.98 2.03 -23.33
N PRO A 14 -5.67 3.11 -24.06
CA PRO A 14 -4.36 3.31 -24.66
C PRO A 14 -3.22 3.36 -23.63
N ASP A 15 -3.54 3.65 -22.36
CA ASP A 15 -2.71 3.35 -21.20
C ASP A 15 -3.62 2.68 -20.13
N PRO A 16 -3.64 1.35 -19.95
CA PRO A 16 -4.45 0.71 -18.89
C PRO A 16 -4.16 1.25 -17.48
N LEU A 17 -3.04 1.95 -17.32
CA LEU A 17 -2.68 2.62 -16.08
C LEU A 17 -3.28 4.04 -15.99
N ARG A 18 -3.72 4.67 -17.10
CA ARG A 18 -4.29 6.04 -17.19
C ARG A 18 -5.18 6.34 -18.42
N PRO A 19 -6.26 7.15 -18.28
CA PRO A 19 -6.75 7.76 -17.05
C PRO A 19 -7.70 6.82 -16.30
N ARG A 20 -7.55 6.77 -14.97
CA ARG A 20 -8.45 6.04 -14.06
C ARG A 20 -9.32 7.04 -13.27
N PRO A 21 -10.55 6.67 -12.89
CA PRO A 21 -11.43 7.60 -12.20
C PRO A 21 -10.94 7.90 -10.77
N THR A 22 -11.07 9.14 -10.31
CA THR A 22 -10.70 9.52 -8.93
C THR A 22 -11.55 8.81 -7.87
N LYS A 23 -12.76 8.35 -8.24
CA LYS A 23 -13.70 7.60 -7.40
C LYS A 23 -14.23 6.40 -8.16
N ASP A 24 -14.26 5.22 -7.53
CA ASP A 24 -14.77 4.01 -8.16
C ASP A 24 -16.27 3.74 -7.89
N SER A 25 -16.78 2.62 -8.40
CA SER A 25 -18.18 2.18 -8.25
C SER A 25 -18.60 1.87 -6.81
N ARG A 26 -17.65 1.51 -5.92
CA ARG A 26 -17.90 1.32 -4.47
C ARG A 26 -17.96 2.65 -3.73
N GLY A 27 -17.58 3.73 -4.41
CA GLY A 27 -17.47 5.07 -3.85
C GLY A 27 -16.15 5.33 -3.14
N PHE A 28 -15.16 4.46 -3.31
CA PHE A 28 -13.83 4.65 -2.76
C PHE A 28 -13.04 5.63 -3.62
N PHE A 29 -12.30 6.51 -2.97
CA PHE A 29 -11.44 7.46 -3.63
C PHE A 29 -10.04 6.88 -3.81
N MET A 30 -9.42 7.21 -4.93
CA MET A 30 -8.01 6.96 -5.15
C MET A 30 -7.19 7.76 -4.14
N LEU A 31 -6.22 7.12 -3.48
CA LEU A 31 -5.23 7.80 -2.63
C LEU A 31 -4.54 8.91 -3.44
N PRO A 32 -4.28 10.09 -2.86
CA PRO A 32 -3.48 11.12 -3.54
C PRO A 32 -2.13 10.54 -3.99
N GLN A 33 -1.82 10.72 -5.27
CA GLN A 33 -0.64 10.13 -5.91
C GLN A 33 0.61 10.95 -5.57
N ALA A 34 1.30 10.54 -4.50
CA ALA A 34 2.58 11.09 -4.02
C ALA A 34 2.66 12.64 -3.95
N PRO A 35 1.84 13.31 -3.11
CA PRO A 35 2.00 14.73 -2.81
C PRO A 35 3.43 15.07 -2.37
N MET A 36 4.00 16.18 -2.84
CA MET A 36 5.38 16.58 -2.49
C MET A 36 5.58 16.75 -0.97
N ASP A 37 4.54 17.22 -0.26
CA ASP A 37 4.57 17.46 1.19
C ASP A 37 3.82 16.38 1.99
N SER A 38 3.68 15.15 1.46
CA SER A 38 3.12 14.02 2.22
C SER A 38 4.19 13.12 2.79
N GLY A 39 3.92 12.52 3.95
CA GLY A 39 4.77 11.53 4.62
C GLY A 39 4.83 10.16 3.96
N TYR A 40 4.28 10.03 2.76
CA TYR A 40 4.25 8.81 1.99
C TYR A 40 4.49 9.08 0.50
N TYR A 41 4.89 8.03 -0.21
CA TYR A 41 4.90 7.95 -1.65
C TYR A 41 4.15 6.68 -2.08
N VAL A 42 3.73 6.62 -3.34
CA VAL A 42 3.00 5.47 -3.88
C VAL A 42 3.93 4.62 -4.76
N TYR A 43 3.86 3.30 -4.61
CA TYR A 43 4.46 2.33 -5.52
C TYR A 43 3.45 1.21 -5.82
N GLY A 44 3.88 0.25 -6.62
CA GLY A 44 3.10 -0.94 -6.98
C GLY A 44 3.43 -1.36 -8.40
N ASP A 45 3.15 -2.60 -8.73
CA ASP A 45 3.28 -3.12 -10.08
C ASP A 45 1.94 -3.72 -10.52
N LEU A 46 1.54 -3.47 -11.77
CA LEU A 46 0.39 -4.10 -12.39
C LEU A 46 0.83 -4.60 -13.77
N TYR A 47 0.60 -5.89 -14.06
CA TYR A 47 1.09 -6.54 -15.28
C TYR A 47 2.62 -6.40 -15.48
N LYS A 48 3.38 -6.49 -14.37
CA LYS A 48 4.85 -6.31 -14.34
C LYS A 48 5.34 -4.94 -14.83
N LYS A 49 4.47 -3.92 -14.76
CA LYS A 49 4.78 -2.52 -15.05
C LYS A 49 4.42 -1.68 -13.82
N PRO A 50 5.06 -0.52 -13.60
CA PRO A 50 4.68 0.36 -12.50
C PRO A 50 3.17 0.65 -12.52
N ALA A 51 2.49 0.41 -11.41
CA ALA A 51 1.04 0.50 -11.30
C ALA A 51 0.50 1.93 -11.53
N LYS A 52 1.35 2.96 -11.37
CA LYS A 52 0.99 4.39 -11.55
C LYS A 52 -0.32 4.79 -10.83
N GLY A 53 -0.60 4.21 -9.67
CA GLY A 53 -1.81 4.49 -8.90
C GLY A 53 -2.98 3.52 -9.11
N ALA A 54 -2.82 2.50 -9.96
CA ALA A 54 -3.87 1.55 -10.29
C ALA A 54 -4.52 0.88 -9.07
N TYR A 55 -3.70 0.57 -8.05
CA TYR A 55 -4.10 -0.14 -6.84
C TYR A 55 -4.55 0.75 -5.69
N GLN A 56 -4.76 2.04 -5.91
CA GLN A 56 -4.83 2.99 -4.79
C GLN A 56 -6.25 3.30 -4.30
N TYR A 57 -7.20 2.38 -4.52
CA TYR A 57 -8.58 2.56 -4.06
C TYR A 57 -8.74 1.99 -2.66
N ALA A 58 -8.81 2.87 -1.66
CA ALA A 58 -8.88 2.50 -0.26
C ALA A 58 -10.30 2.61 0.28
N HIS A 59 -10.69 1.63 1.11
CA HIS A 59 -11.84 1.80 1.99
C HIS A 59 -11.59 3.02 2.90
N PRO A 60 -12.61 3.83 3.28
CA PRO A 60 -12.42 5.01 4.12
C PRO A 60 -11.61 4.77 5.40
N ALA A 61 -11.79 3.61 6.04
CA ALA A 61 -11.00 3.19 7.20
C ALA A 61 -9.50 3.04 6.88
N MET A 62 -9.15 2.46 5.73
CA MET A 62 -7.76 2.31 5.28
C MET A 62 -7.16 3.66 4.88
N MET A 63 -7.91 4.49 4.15
CA MET A 63 -7.50 5.85 3.79
C MET A 63 -7.13 6.66 5.06
N THR A 64 -8.01 6.60 6.06
CA THR A 64 -7.80 7.28 7.35
C THR A 64 -6.58 6.73 8.08
N ALA A 65 -6.39 5.40 8.09
CA ALA A 65 -5.23 4.77 8.70
C ALA A 65 -3.92 5.22 8.05
N ILE A 66 -3.83 5.21 6.71
CA ILE A 66 -2.65 5.63 5.96
C ILE A 66 -2.31 7.09 6.28
N PHE A 67 -3.28 8.01 6.22
CA PHE A 67 -3.03 9.41 6.53
C PHE A 67 -2.62 9.64 7.98
N ARG A 68 -3.23 8.92 8.92
CA ARG A 68 -2.88 9.02 10.34
C ARG A 68 -1.45 8.52 10.58
N VAL A 69 -1.08 7.39 10.01
CA VAL A 69 0.28 6.84 10.12
C VAL A 69 1.30 7.76 9.45
N ALA A 70 1.02 8.28 8.25
CA ALA A 70 1.92 9.19 7.54
C ALA A 70 2.13 10.52 8.27
N LEU A 71 1.09 11.04 8.95
CA LEU A 71 1.20 12.23 9.79
C LEU A 71 2.08 11.97 11.02
N GLU A 72 1.82 10.87 11.73
CA GLU A 72 2.56 10.51 12.94
C GLU A 72 4.02 10.15 12.65
N TRP A 73 4.27 9.56 11.49
CA TRP A 73 5.62 9.24 11.04
C TRP A 73 6.45 10.49 10.74
N GLN A 74 5.90 11.45 9.99
CA GLN A 74 6.60 12.71 9.67
C GLN A 74 7.01 13.52 10.89
N ALA A 75 6.27 13.42 12.00
CA ALA A 75 6.65 14.07 13.25
C ALA A 75 7.91 13.48 13.89
N ARG A 76 8.38 12.32 13.40
CA ARG A 76 9.47 11.52 13.99
C ARG A 76 10.63 11.31 13.01
N ASP A 77 10.35 11.25 11.72
CA ASP A 77 11.30 10.90 10.69
C ASP A 77 11.00 11.64 9.38
N ASN A 78 12.06 12.06 8.69
CA ASN A 78 11.96 12.82 7.43
C ASN A 78 11.79 11.91 6.20
N ARG A 79 12.05 10.61 6.33
CA ARG A 79 11.86 9.64 5.24
C ARG A 79 10.37 9.45 4.98
N ARG A 80 9.98 9.28 3.71
CA ARG A 80 8.58 8.97 3.36
C ARG A 80 8.31 7.46 3.40
N ILE A 81 7.08 7.08 3.73
CA ILE A 81 6.61 5.69 3.77
C ILE A 81 6.19 5.25 2.36
N GLY A 82 6.62 4.08 1.91
CA GLY A 82 6.15 3.51 0.64
C GLY A 82 4.81 2.80 0.80
N ILE A 83 3.73 3.37 0.25
CA ILE A 83 2.40 2.76 0.19
C ILE A 83 2.23 2.05 -1.16
N GLY A 84 2.04 0.74 -1.10
CA GLY A 84 1.89 -0.16 -2.22
C GLY A 84 0.42 -0.46 -2.49
N ASP A 85 0.16 -1.71 -2.89
CA ASP A 85 -1.13 -2.10 -3.43
C ASP A 85 -2.23 -2.13 -2.34
N ILE A 86 -3.44 -1.63 -2.66
CA ILE A 86 -4.60 -1.58 -1.75
C ILE A 86 -5.81 -2.30 -2.36
N SER A 87 -6.33 -1.77 -3.46
CA SER A 87 -7.25 -2.47 -4.35
C SER A 87 -7.36 -1.80 -5.72
N LEU A 88 -7.70 -2.58 -6.73
CA LEU A 88 -8.11 -2.08 -8.04
C LEU A 88 -9.50 -1.41 -7.96
N PRO A 89 -9.85 -0.53 -8.93
CA PRO A 89 -11.19 0.06 -8.98
C PRO A 89 -12.27 -1.02 -8.94
N GLY A 90 -13.32 -0.80 -8.14
CA GLY A 90 -14.42 -1.76 -8.00
C GLY A 90 -14.07 -3.03 -7.22
N GLY A 91 -12.83 -3.21 -6.75
CA GLY A 91 -12.44 -4.41 -6.01
C GLY A 91 -12.35 -5.66 -6.89
N ARG A 92 -12.13 -5.46 -8.19
CA ARG A 92 -11.92 -6.54 -9.14
C ARG A 92 -10.71 -7.40 -8.74
N GLU A 93 -10.70 -8.62 -9.26
CA GLU A 93 -9.63 -9.57 -9.03
C GLU A 93 -8.30 -9.04 -9.55
N THR A 94 -7.24 -9.29 -8.79
CA THR A 94 -5.88 -8.83 -9.05
C THR A 94 -5.12 -9.94 -9.74
N PRO A 95 -4.40 -9.68 -10.85
CA PRO A 95 -3.69 -10.74 -11.59
C PRO A 95 -2.49 -11.33 -10.83
N ASP A 96 -2.00 -10.66 -9.79
CA ASP A 96 -0.75 -10.93 -9.09
C ASP A 96 -0.88 -11.10 -7.57
N HIS A 97 -2.07 -10.87 -7.01
CA HIS A 97 -2.38 -11.09 -5.59
C HIS A 97 -3.62 -11.98 -5.44
N ASP A 98 -3.67 -12.73 -4.34
CA ASP A 98 -4.85 -13.53 -3.97
C ASP A 98 -5.87 -12.71 -3.15
N SER A 99 -5.51 -11.47 -2.76
CA SER A 99 -6.29 -10.60 -1.88
C SER A 99 -6.39 -9.17 -2.43
N HIS A 100 -6.42 -8.10 -1.61
CA HIS A 100 -6.46 -6.70 -2.09
C HIS A 100 -7.71 -6.31 -2.92
N ARG A 101 -8.86 -6.87 -2.58
CA ARG A 101 -10.14 -6.57 -3.26
C ARG A 101 -11.04 -5.64 -2.47
N SER A 102 -10.96 -5.67 -1.15
CA SER A 102 -11.87 -4.96 -0.26
C SER A 102 -11.51 -3.48 -0.04
N GLY A 103 -10.29 -3.08 -0.37
CA GLY A 103 -9.74 -1.78 0.01
C GLY A 103 -9.37 -1.66 1.50
N LEU A 104 -9.47 -2.77 2.27
CA LEU A 104 -9.10 -2.87 3.69
C LEU A 104 -7.72 -3.54 3.89
N GLU A 105 -6.97 -3.71 2.81
CA GLU A 105 -5.64 -4.31 2.78
C GLU A 105 -4.69 -3.33 2.14
N VAL A 106 -3.44 -3.29 2.62
CA VAL A 106 -2.39 -2.46 2.03
C VAL A 106 -1.04 -3.13 2.17
N ASP A 107 -0.25 -3.13 1.10
CA ASP A 107 1.16 -3.49 1.15
C ASP A 107 1.99 -2.24 1.41
N VAL A 108 2.95 -2.32 2.32
CA VAL A 108 3.80 -1.19 2.71
C VAL A 108 5.26 -1.63 2.65
N ARG A 109 6.13 -0.79 2.08
CA ARG A 109 7.56 -1.09 2.02
C ARG A 109 8.18 -1.07 3.42
N PRO A 110 9.13 -1.98 3.70
CA PRO A 110 10.03 -1.82 4.82
C PRO A 110 10.91 -0.61 4.57
N LEU A 111 11.38 0.00 5.65
CA LEU A 111 12.14 1.23 5.58
C LEU A 111 13.61 0.95 5.19
N ARG A 112 14.21 1.90 4.47
CA ARG A 112 15.64 1.88 4.13
C ARG A 112 16.42 2.86 5.00
N LYS A 113 17.64 2.47 5.38
CA LYS A 113 18.59 3.31 6.13
C LYS A 113 19.02 4.53 5.33
N ASP A 114 19.24 4.36 4.04
CA ASP A 114 19.63 5.43 3.11
C ASP A 114 18.50 6.42 2.75
N GLY A 115 17.27 6.15 3.18
CA GLY A 115 16.11 6.99 2.92
C GLY A 115 15.64 7.03 1.47
N LEU A 116 16.19 6.20 0.58
CA LEU A 116 15.76 6.14 -0.81
C LEU A 116 14.40 5.44 -0.95
N GLU A 117 13.60 5.87 -1.92
CA GLU A 117 12.26 5.32 -2.20
C GLU A 117 12.31 4.06 -3.09
N LEU A 118 13.17 3.12 -2.71
CA LEU A 118 13.48 1.89 -3.46
C LEU A 118 13.00 0.64 -2.71
N PRO A 119 12.77 -0.49 -3.40
CA PRO A 119 12.45 -1.73 -2.71
C PRO A 119 13.63 -2.16 -1.83
N VAL A 120 13.34 -2.91 -0.77
CA VAL A 120 14.35 -3.50 0.11
C VAL A 120 13.81 -4.81 0.66
N PHE A 121 14.64 -5.84 0.69
CA PHE A 121 14.37 -7.09 1.39
C PHE A 121 14.91 -7.03 2.81
N TRP A 122 14.31 -7.75 3.76
CA TRP A 122 14.74 -7.71 5.17
C TRP A 122 16.18 -8.18 5.41
N TRP A 123 16.80 -8.89 4.47
CA TRP A 123 18.20 -9.32 4.55
C TRP A 123 19.18 -8.35 3.88
N ASP A 124 18.70 -7.32 3.20
CA ASP A 124 19.56 -6.34 2.55
C ASP A 124 20.25 -5.47 3.61
N ALA A 125 21.49 -5.05 3.35
CA ALA A 125 22.24 -4.19 4.27
C ALA A 125 21.53 -2.86 4.55
N GLU A 126 20.77 -2.36 3.57
CA GLU A 126 20.02 -1.11 3.65
C GLU A 126 18.70 -1.23 4.41
N TYR A 127 18.26 -2.42 4.80
CA TYR A 127 17.04 -2.60 5.58
C TYR A 127 17.16 -1.97 6.97
N ASP A 128 16.26 -1.04 7.28
CA ASP A 128 16.09 -0.45 8.60
C ASP A 128 15.02 -1.23 9.37
N LYS A 129 15.49 -2.14 10.23
CA LYS A 129 14.63 -2.95 11.09
C LYS A 129 13.85 -2.11 12.08
N GLU A 130 14.50 -1.18 12.76
CA GLU A 130 13.89 -0.38 13.84
C GLU A 130 12.82 0.57 13.27
N GLY A 131 13.12 1.22 12.14
CA GLY A 131 12.15 2.05 11.43
C GLY A 131 10.95 1.24 10.93
N THR A 132 11.18 0.03 10.41
CA THR A 132 10.10 -0.86 9.97
C THR A 132 9.23 -1.34 11.13
N GLU A 133 9.84 -1.72 12.25
CA GLU A 133 9.12 -2.08 13.48
C GLU A 133 8.25 -0.92 13.96
N LYS A 134 8.78 0.31 13.92
CA LYS A 134 8.04 1.49 14.34
C LYS A 134 6.85 1.78 13.43
N LEU A 135 7.00 1.61 12.11
CA LEU A 135 5.88 1.75 11.17
C LEU A 135 4.76 0.75 11.45
N ILE A 136 5.11 -0.51 11.71
CA ILE A 136 4.17 -1.57 12.07
C ILE A 136 3.45 -1.23 13.39
N GLU A 137 4.17 -0.71 14.38
CA GLU A 137 3.61 -0.22 15.64
C GLU A 137 2.61 0.93 15.42
N LEU A 138 2.91 1.88 14.53
CA LEU A 138 2.01 3.00 14.21
C LEU A 138 0.69 2.50 13.60
N PHE A 139 0.73 1.55 12.65
CA PHE A 139 -0.49 0.93 12.11
C PHE A 139 -1.28 0.23 13.21
N ARG A 140 -0.62 -0.55 14.08
CA ARG A 140 -1.24 -1.23 15.22
C ARG A 140 -1.87 -0.27 16.22
N THR A 141 -1.29 0.90 16.40
CA THR A 141 -1.73 1.91 17.38
C THR A 141 -2.92 2.70 16.87
N PHE A 142 -2.92 3.05 15.58
CA PHE A 142 -3.88 4.01 15.02
C PHE A 142 -4.95 3.41 14.11
N ALA A 143 -4.92 2.09 13.86
CA ALA A 143 -5.87 1.42 12.99
C ALA A 143 -6.39 0.10 13.59
N PRO A 144 -7.60 -0.35 13.23
CA PRO A 144 -8.16 -1.61 13.70
C PRO A 144 -7.56 -2.81 12.96
N VAL A 145 -6.25 -3.05 13.15
CA VAL A 145 -5.48 -4.11 12.49
C VAL A 145 -5.96 -5.50 12.92
N VAL A 146 -6.30 -6.34 11.95
CA VAL A 146 -6.64 -7.77 12.14
C VAL A 146 -5.37 -8.61 12.16
N TYR A 147 -4.51 -8.44 11.15
CA TYR A 147 -3.21 -9.10 11.08
C TYR A 147 -2.24 -8.27 10.23
N ILE A 148 -0.95 -8.54 10.41
CA ILE A 148 0.12 -8.05 9.55
C ILE A 148 0.95 -9.25 9.10
N LEU A 149 1.27 -9.33 7.81
CA LEU A 149 2.16 -10.35 7.26
C LEU A 149 3.51 -9.73 6.91
N PHE A 150 4.60 -10.28 7.44
CA PHE A 150 5.96 -9.87 7.13
C PHE A 150 6.96 -10.95 7.55
N ASN A 151 8.00 -11.17 6.76
CA ASN A 151 8.99 -12.23 7.02
C ASN A 151 10.24 -11.77 7.76
N GLY A 152 10.42 -10.45 7.94
CA GLY A 152 11.57 -9.90 8.67
C GLY A 152 11.72 -10.53 10.06
N PRO A 153 12.95 -10.94 10.45
CA PRO A 153 13.17 -11.64 11.72
C PRO A 153 12.96 -10.71 12.92
N ASP A 154 12.42 -11.29 13.99
CA ASP A 154 12.20 -10.66 15.29
C ASP A 154 11.46 -9.31 15.22
N ILE A 155 10.46 -9.22 14.33
CA ILE A 155 9.48 -8.14 14.32
C ILE A 155 8.25 -8.59 15.13
N PRO A 156 7.78 -7.81 16.11
CA PRO A 156 6.60 -8.18 16.88
C PRO A 156 5.31 -8.03 16.05
N PHE A 157 4.26 -8.76 16.44
CA PHE A 157 2.89 -8.66 15.89
C PHE A 157 2.70 -9.06 14.42
N VAL A 158 3.72 -9.59 13.75
CA VAL A 158 3.62 -10.08 12.36
C VAL A 158 3.49 -11.59 12.28
N ARG A 159 2.93 -12.08 11.17
CA ARG A 159 2.91 -13.50 10.79
C ARG A 159 3.72 -13.67 9.51
N LYS A 160 4.43 -14.78 9.39
CA LYS A 160 5.17 -15.10 8.16
C LYS A 160 4.22 -15.59 7.07
N ALA A 161 4.49 -15.23 5.82
CA ALA A 161 3.74 -15.68 4.66
C ALA A 161 4.65 -15.65 3.41
N LYS A 162 4.33 -16.49 2.42
CA LYS A 162 5.09 -16.55 1.16
C LYS A 162 5.10 -15.18 0.49
N LYS A 163 6.25 -14.74 -0.06
CA LYS A 163 6.47 -13.47 -0.78
C LYS A 163 6.47 -12.17 0.07
N HIS A 164 6.39 -12.25 1.40
CA HIS A 164 6.33 -11.05 2.27
C HIS A 164 7.71 -10.65 2.81
N ASP A 165 8.75 -10.74 1.97
CA ASP A 165 10.13 -10.46 2.36
C ASP A 165 10.57 -9.01 2.08
N HIS A 166 9.83 -8.31 1.20
CA HIS A 166 10.14 -6.95 0.74
C HIS A 166 8.99 -5.95 0.95
N HIS A 167 7.96 -6.34 1.70
CA HIS A 167 6.82 -5.54 2.09
C HIS A 167 6.13 -6.20 3.28
N PHE A 168 5.46 -5.40 4.11
CA PHE A 168 4.50 -5.91 5.08
C PHE A 168 3.09 -5.64 4.60
N HIS A 169 2.22 -6.65 4.71
CA HIS A 169 0.82 -6.58 4.31
C HIS A 169 -0.03 -6.32 5.56
N VAL A 170 -0.83 -5.26 5.56
CA VAL A 170 -1.71 -4.88 6.67
C VAL A 170 -3.16 -5.15 6.31
N LYS A 171 -3.86 -5.96 7.10
CA LYS A 171 -5.32 -6.13 7.02
C LYS A 171 -6.02 -5.38 8.13
N LEU A 172 -6.99 -4.54 7.79
CA LEU A 172 -7.88 -3.88 8.74
C LEU A 172 -9.21 -4.62 8.89
N ARG A 173 -9.88 -4.38 10.02
CA ARG A 173 -11.29 -4.73 10.23
C ARG A 173 -12.17 -3.64 9.60
N GLY A 174 -13.20 -4.05 8.88
CA GLY A 174 -14.19 -3.18 8.24
C GLY A 174 -15.41 -3.96 7.81
#